data_AF-A0A2N2EWC8-F1
#
_entry.id   AF-A0A2N2EWC8-F1
#
_cell.length_a   1.000
_cell.length_b   1.000
_cell.length_c   1.000
_cell.angle_alpha   90.00
_cell.angle_beta   90.00
_cell.angle_gamma   90.00
#
_symmetry.space_group_name_H-M   'P 1'
#
loop_
_entity.id
_entity.type
_entity.pdbx_description
1 polymer ?
#
loop_
_entity_poly.entity_id
_entity_poly.type
_entity_poly.pdbx_seq_one_letter_code
_entity_poly.pdbx_strand_id
1 'polypeptide(L)'
;MDAAQIQEAKVLREAGMYVEAAEFYLRILRQNPLDKLAKLGYIKSLIKQGQKENIKPLLFRAEKKLFELITEDHTFEQAHDDLIFLSHYLNRMDILSKYYHEKLRQYPARDIYSKCIKKISATALLTIPEIETFNKKKKTSWILRLIVHFFIIALCGMLVISLSVEKFSNLFFPIAAALTLFIGAGIYSYMHKSRSGQW
;
A
#
# COMPACT_ATOMS: atom_id res chain seq x y z
N MET A 1 19.15 3.98 35.22
CA MET A 1 18.05 3.15 34.69
C MET A 1 18.13 1.81 35.38
N ASP A 2 17.08 1.39 36.08
CA ASP A 2 17.04 0.06 36.68
C ASP A 2 16.56 -0.95 35.62
N ALA A 3 17.42 -1.90 35.25
CA ALA A 3 17.11 -2.93 34.27
C ALA A 3 15.87 -3.76 34.67
N ALA A 4 15.59 -3.85 35.98
CA ALA A 4 14.42 -4.53 36.50
C ALA A 4 13.09 -3.89 36.04
N GLN A 5 13.03 -2.55 35.99
CA GLN A 5 11.83 -1.81 35.60
C GLN A 5 11.45 -2.02 34.12
N ILE A 6 12.45 -2.07 33.23
CA ILE A 6 12.22 -2.38 31.81
C ILE A 6 11.77 -3.82 31.63
N GLN A 7 12.34 -4.75 32.41
CA GLN A 7 11.97 -6.16 32.35
C GLN A 7 10.53 -6.38 32.85
N GLU A 8 10.11 -5.70 33.91
CA GLU A 8 8.73 -5.74 34.42
C GLU A 8 7.73 -5.26 33.36
N ALA A 9 7.99 -4.10 32.75
CA ALA A 9 7.16 -3.57 31.66
C ALA A 9 7.11 -4.50 30.45
N LYS A 10 8.21 -5.22 30.17
CA LYS A 10 8.27 -6.24 29.12
C LYS A 10 7.39 -7.44 29.45
N VAL A 11 7.40 -7.91 30.70
CA VAL A 11 6.55 -9.02 31.16
C VAL A 11 5.07 -8.66 31.03
N LEU A 12 4.66 -7.44 31.43
CA LEU A 12 3.28 -6.97 31.26
C LEU A 12 2.85 -7.01 29.79
N ARG A 13 3.73 -6.56 28.88
CA ARG A 13 3.47 -6.61 27.43
C ARG A 13 3.33 -8.05 26.95
N GLU A 14 4.16 -8.97 27.42
CA GLU A 14 4.12 -10.40 27.04
C GLU A 14 2.87 -11.11 27.61
N ALA A 15 2.35 -10.67 28.75
CA ALA A 15 1.08 -11.10 29.31
C ALA A 15 -0.15 -10.54 28.58
N GLY A 16 0.04 -9.67 27.57
CA GLY A 16 -1.06 -9.05 26.80
C GLY A 16 -1.68 -7.82 27.44
N MET A 17 -1.10 -7.32 28.54
CA MET A 17 -1.48 -6.09 29.25
C MET A 17 -0.78 -4.88 28.63
N TYR A 18 -1.18 -4.53 27.40
CA TYR A 18 -0.47 -3.55 26.58
C TYR A 18 -0.63 -2.11 27.07
N VAL A 19 -1.79 -1.76 27.61
CA VAL A 19 -2.07 -0.41 28.12
C VAL A 19 -1.22 -0.16 29.36
N GLU A 20 -1.24 -1.11 30.29
CA GLU A 20 -0.50 -1.08 31.54
C GLU A 20 1.01 -1.06 31.27
N ALA A 21 1.49 -1.88 30.33
CA ALA A 21 2.87 -1.83 29.89
C ALA A 21 3.24 -0.45 29.32
N ALA A 22 2.38 0.15 28.49
CA ALA A 22 2.62 1.48 27.92
C ALA A 22 2.67 2.56 29.00
N GLU A 23 1.76 2.52 29.99
CA GLU A 23 1.78 3.43 31.14
C GLU A 23 3.04 3.27 31.98
N PHE A 24 3.50 2.04 32.19
CA PHE A 24 4.72 1.76 32.92
C PHE A 24 5.94 2.37 32.21
N TYR A 25 6.07 2.16 30.90
CA TYR A 25 7.14 2.80 30.11
C TYR A 25 7.05 4.33 30.15
N LEU A 26 5.84 4.91 30.16
CA LEU A 26 5.68 6.36 30.32
C LEU A 26 6.18 6.86 31.68
N ARG A 27 6.00 6.09 32.77
CA ARG A 27 6.56 6.46 34.09
C ARG A 27 8.09 6.47 34.05
N ILE A 28 8.71 5.47 33.41
CA ILE A 28 10.17 5.43 33.20
C ILE A 28 10.62 6.65 32.40
N LEU A 29 9.92 6.97 31.31
CA LEU A 29 10.25 8.10 30.44
C LEU A 29 10.05 9.48 31.11
N ARG A 30 9.18 9.60 32.11
CA ARG A 30 9.08 10.83 32.92
C ARG A 30 10.33 11.07 33.76
N GLN A 31 10.97 10.00 34.23
CA GLN A 31 12.21 10.08 35.01
C GLN A 31 13.44 10.19 34.10
N ASN A 32 13.43 9.47 32.97
CA ASN A 32 14.50 9.48 31.98
C ASN A 32 13.95 9.61 30.54
N PRO A 33 13.72 10.83 30.04
CA PRO A 33 13.12 11.06 28.73
C PRO A 33 13.95 10.57 27.54
N LEU A 34 15.26 10.38 27.72
CA LEU A 34 16.19 9.97 26.66
C LEU A 34 16.39 8.45 26.59
N ASP A 35 15.69 7.70 27.43
CA ASP A 35 15.79 6.24 27.48
C ASP A 35 15.25 5.59 26.21
N LYS A 36 16.16 5.20 25.32
CA LYS A 36 15.82 4.58 24.01
C LYS A 36 15.09 3.25 24.17
N LEU A 37 15.43 2.46 25.19
CA LEU A 37 14.80 1.17 25.43
C LEU A 37 13.38 1.35 25.95
N ALA A 38 13.16 2.30 26.87
CA ALA A 38 11.81 2.63 27.33
C ALA A 38 10.96 3.26 26.22
N LYS A 39 11.55 4.12 25.35
CA LYS A 39 10.87 4.64 24.15
C LYS A 39 10.43 3.50 23.24
N LEU A 40 11.34 2.57 22.92
CA LEU A 40 11.03 1.42 22.07
C LEU A 40 9.98 0.50 22.71
N GLY A 41 10.10 0.23 24.01
CA GLY A 41 9.14 -0.57 24.77
C GLY A 41 7.73 0.02 24.74
N TYR A 42 7.61 1.33 24.97
CA TYR A 42 6.35 2.07 24.84
C TYR A 42 5.75 1.91 23.44
N ILE A 43 6.54 2.14 22.40
CA ILE A 43 6.10 1.99 21.01
C ILE A 43 5.61 0.55 20.73
N LYS A 44 6.36 -0.47 21.17
CA LYS A 44 5.97 -1.88 21.01
C LYS A 44 4.63 -2.19 21.66
N SER A 45 4.36 -1.62 22.83
CA SER A 45 3.06 -1.75 23.49
C SER A 45 1.94 -1.12 22.65
N LEU A 46 2.16 0.07 22.08
CA LEU A 46 1.19 0.69 21.16
C LEU A 46 0.93 -0.15 19.91
N ILE A 47 1.98 -0.73 19.31
CA ILE A 47 1.85 -1.60 18.13
C ILE A 47 0.98 -2.82 18.49
N LYS A 48 1.29 -3.50 19.60
CA LYS A 48 0.58 -4.70 20.01
C LYS A 48 -0.88 -4.42 20.37
N GLN A 49 -1.16 -3.32 21.08
CA GLN A 49 -2.53 -2.89 21.34
C GLN A 49 -3.26 -2.56 20.03
N GLY A 50 -2.63 -1.76 19.15
CA GLY A 50 -3.23 -1.34 17.89
C GLY A 50 -3.51 -2.51 16.95
N GLN A 51 -2.69 -3.56 16.99
CA GLN A 51 -2.93 -4.81 16.26
C GLN A 51 -4.05 -5.64 16.88
N LYS A 52 -4.04 -5.84 18.21
CA LYS A 52 -5.06 -6.61 18.93
C LYS A 52 -6.46 -6.02 18.77
N GLU A 53 -6.57 -4.70 18.84
CA GLU A 53 -7.84 -3.96 18.79
C GLU A 53 -8.13 -3.38 17.39
N ASN A 54 -7.25 -3.61 16.42
CA ASN A 54 -7.33 -3.06 15.06
C ASN A 54 -7.48 -1.51 14.99
N ILE A 55 -6.78 -0.80 15.88
CA ILE A 55 -6.83 0.66 16.02
C ILE A 55 -5.74 1.30 15.15
N LYS A 56 -6.07 1.59 13.88
CA LYS A 56 -5.14 2.23 12.93
C LYS A 56 -4.51 3.54 13.43
N PRO A 57 -5.24 4.47 14.08
CA PRO A 57 -4.63 5.70 14.61
C PRO A 57 -3.49 5.44 15.60
N LEU A 58 -3.59 4.37 16.40
CA LEU A 58 -2.57 3.98 17.36
C LEU A 58 -1.31 3.47 16.66
N LEU A 59 -1.49 2.71 15.58
CA LEU A 59 -0.41 2.21 14.74
C LEU A 59 0.32 3.35 14.00
N PHE A 60 -0.40 4.32 13.45
CA PHE A 60 0.24 5.51 12.86
C PHE A 60 1.01 6.34 13.89
N ARG A 61 0.48 6.44 15.11
CA ARG A 61 1.21 7.09 16.22
C ARG A 61 2.49 6.33 16.56
N ALA A 62 2.45 5.01 16.60
CA ALA A 62 3.63 4.19 16.83
C ALA A 62 4.67 4.34 15.71
N GLU A 63 4.24 4.35 14.45
CA GLU A 63 5.10 4.56 13.27
C GLU A 63 5.81 5.92 13.34
N LYS A 64 5.07 6.99 13.65
CA LYS A 64 5.66 8.33 13.84
C LYS A 64 6.75 8.32 14.92
N LYS A 65 6.49 7.65 16.06
CA LYS A 65 7.45 7.57 17.16
C LYS A 65 8.68 6.73 16.82
N LEU A 66 8.56 5.72 15.97
CA LEU A 66 9.71 5.00 15.43
C LEU A 66 10.57 5.88 14.54
N PHE A 67 9.95 6.69 13.67
CA PHE A 67 10.67 7.67 12.86
C PHE A 67 11.43 8.70 13.71
N GLU A 68 10.81 9.20 14.79
CA GLU A 68 11.46 10.08 15.76
C GLU A 68 12.70 9.38 16.36
N LEU A 69 12.55 8.13 16.81
CA LEU A 69 13.61 7.37 17.46
C LEU A 69 14.81 7.07 16.54
N ILE A 70 14.58 6.68 15.28
CA ILE A 70 15.67 6.45 14.31
C ILE A 70 16.32 7.73 13.80
N THR A 71 15.63 8.87 13.94
CA THR A 71 16.18 10.19 13.61
C THR A 71 17.09 10.68 14.74
N GLU A 72 16.70 10.44 15.99
CA GLU A 72 17.54 10.68 17.17
C GLU A 72 18.76 9.73 17.20
N ASP A 73 18.55 8.44 16.91
CA ASP A 73 19.60 7.43 16.86
C ASP A 73 19.45 6.50 15.66
N HIS A 74 20.15 6.85 14.59
CA HIS A 74 20.22 6.07 13.37
C HIS A 74 20.94 4.72 13.51
N THR A 75 21.64 4.48 14.64
CA THR A 75 22.32 3.20 14.89
C THR A 75 21.42 2.17 15.54
N PHE A 76 20.21 2.55 15.93
CA PHE A 76 19.34 1.69 16.70
C PHE A 76 18.58 0.69 15.81
N GLU A 77 19.25 -0.42 15.47
CA GLU A 77 18.75 -1.43 14.53
C GLU A 77 17.34 -1.97 14.88
N GLN A 78 17.04 -2.16 16.17
CA GLN A 78 15.72 -2.67 16.59
C GLN A 78 14.57 -1.74 16.18
N ALA A 79 14.76 -0.43 16.28
CA ALA A 79 13.74 0.54 15.89
C ALA A 79 13.52 0.54 14.37
N HIS A 80 14.59 0.34 13.58
CA HIS A 80 14.48 0.17 12.13
C HIS A 80 13.69 -1.09 11.76
N ASP A 81 13.93 -2.20 12.45
CA ASP A 81 13.25 -3.47 12.19
C ASP A 81 11.76 -3.42 12.55
N ASP A 82 11.43 -2.83 13.71
CA ASP A 82 10.03 -2.61 14.10
C ASP A 82 9.30 -1.67 13.12
N LEU A 83 10.01 -0.66 12.58
CA LEU A 83 9.45 0.25 11.58
C LEU A 83 9.17 -0.46 10.26
N ILE A 84 10.09 -1.32 9.79
CA ILE A 84 9.87 -2.13 8.58
C ILE A 84 8.63 -3.02 8.75
N PHE A 85 8.53 -3.70 9.89
CA PHE A 85 7.39 -4.57 10.18
C PHE A 85 6.07 -3.79 10.24
N LEU A 86 6.06 -2.64 10.91
CA LEU A 86 4.86 -1.82 11.05
C LEU A 86 4.45 -1.18 9.72
N SER A 87 5.38 -0.65 8.94
CA SER A 87 5.08 -0.07 7.62
C SER A 87 4.61 -1.14 6.64
N HIS A 88 5.08 -2.39 6.74
CA HIS A 88 4.50 -3.51 6.01
C HIS A 88 3.04 -3.75 6.41
N TYR A 89 2.75 -3.86 7.71
CA TYR A 89 1.38 -4.02 8.22
C TYR A 89 0.43 -2.89 7.76
N LEU A 90 0.94 -1.66 7.69
CA LEU A 90 0.18 -0.48 7.27
C LEU A 90 0.09 -0.30 5.74
N ASN A 91 0.68 -1.18 4.93
CA ASN A 91 0.80 -1.04 3.47
C ASN A 91 1.49 0.27 3.03
N ARG A 92 2.55 0.68 3.76
CA ARG A 92 3.32 1.92 3.53
C ARG A 92 4.81 1.68 3.26
N MET A 93 5.15 0.49 2.76
CA MET A 93 6.53 0.12 2.42
C MET A 93 7.13 0.98 1.30
N ASP A 94 6.30 1.58 0.44
CA ASP A 94 6.74 2.49 -0.61
C ASP A 94 7.33 3.79 -0.03
N ILE A 95 6.68 4.37 0.98
CA ILE A 95 7.14 5.57 1.68
C ILE A 95 8.41 5.26 2.44
N LEU A 96 8.45 4.12 3.14
CA LEU A 96 9.63 3.70 3.89
C LEU A 96 10.83 3.43 2.96
N SER A 97 10.60 2.78 1.82
CA SER A 97 11.62 2.54 0.80
C SER A 97 12.20 3.85 0.27
N LYS A 98 11.35 4.82 -0.08
CA LYS A 98 11.80 6.16 -0.52
C LYS A 98 12.68 6.84 0.53
N TYR A 99 12.26 6.81 1.80
CA TYR A 99 13.02 7.36 2.90
C TYR A 99 14.44 6.76 3.00
N TYR A 100 14.57 5.44 3.00
CA TYR A 100 15.90 4.81 3.12
C TYR A 100 16.77 5.03 1.88
N HIS A 101 16.20 5.03 0.67
CA HIS A 101 16.96 5.36 -0.54
C HIS A 101 17.51 6.79 -0.50
N GLU A 102 16.70 7.75 -0.02
CA GLU A 102 17.15 9.12 0.16
C GLU A 102 18.27 9.22 1.21
N LYS A 103 18.12 8.53 2.35
CA LYS A 103 19.15 8.52 3.40
C LYS A 103 20.42 7.80 2.98
N LEU A 104 20.35 6.75 2.18
CA LEU A 104 21.52 6.09 1.62
C LEU A 104 22.26 7.00 0.63
N ARG A 105 21.54 7.81 -0.17
CA ARG A 105 22.18 8.81 -1.05
C ARG A 105 22.88 9.91 -0.26
N GLN A 106 22.26 10.38 0.83
CA GLN A 106 22.85 11.41 1.70
C GLN A 106 24.03 10.88 2.51
N TYR A 107 23.97 9.62 2.96
CA TYR A 107 24.94 9.00 3.86
C TYR A 107 25.38 7.62 3.34
N PRO A 108 26.14 7.55 2.25
CA PRO A 108 26.48 6.27 1.59
C PRO A 108 27.36 5.36 2.44
N ALA A 109 28.12 5.91 3.39
CA ALA A 109 29.00 5.16 4.28
C ALA A 109 28.27 4.42 5.42
N ARG A 110 26.97 4.68 5.63
CA ARG A 110 26.19 4.06 6.71
C ARG A 110 25.58 2.74 6.24
N ASP A 111 26.10 1.64 6.76
CA ASP A 111 25.68 0.28 6.41
C ASP A 111 24.21 -0.01 6.76
N ILE A 112 23.69 0.58 7.84
CA ILE A 112 22.32 0.38 8.34
C ILE A 112 21.27 0.65 7.27
N TYR A 113 21.38 1.76 6.53
CA TYR A 113 20.40 2.07 5.49
C TYR A 113 20.42 1.06 4.34
N SER A 114 21.62 0.58 3.97
CA SER A 114 21.73 -0.48 2.96
C SER A 114 21.12 -1.81 3.44
N LYS A 115 21.31 -2.15 4.73
CA LYS A 115 20.69 -3.32 5.37
C LYS A 115 19.17 -3.19 5.41
N CYS A 116 18.64 -2.01 5.76
CA CYS A 116 17.20 -1.75 5.78
C CYS A 116 16.57 -1.90 4.39
N ILE A 117 17.19 -1.38 3.34
CA ILE A 117 16.70 -1.55 1.96
C ILE A 117 16.66 -3.03 1.57
N LYS A 118 17.72 -3.78 1.89
CA LYS A 118 17.75 -5.24 1.66
C LYS A 118 16.61 -5.94 2.41
N LYS A 119 16.41 -5.63 3.69
CA LYS A 119 15.28 -6.17 4.49
C LYS A 119 13.94 -5.82 3.86
N ILE A 120 13.71 -4.57 3.43
CA ILE A 120 12.46 -4.16 2.77
C ILE A 120 12.24 -4.95 1.47
N SER A 121 13.27 -5.10 0.64
CA SER A 121 13.16 -5.90 -0.59
C SER A 121 12.89 -7.38 -0.31
N ALA A 122 13.53 -7.95 0.72
CA ALA A 122 13.31 -9.34 1.12
C ALA A 122 11.87 -9.53 1.65
N THR A 123 11.40 -8.64 2.52
CA THR A 123 10.00 -8.65 2.99
C THR A 123 9.05 -8.56 1.81
N ALA A 124 9.27 -7.62 0.89
CA ALA A 124 8.44 -7.45 -0.29
C ALA A 124 8.41 -8.72 -1.17
N LEU A 125 9.57 -9.36 -1.40
CA LEU A 125 9.71 -10.61 -2.15
C LEU A 125 8.97 -11.78 -1.49
N LEU A 126 9.14 -11.95 -0.17
CA LEU A 126 8.47 -13.00 0.61
C LEU A 126 6.95 -12.78 0.71
N THR A 127 6.51 -11.53 0.52
CA THR A 127 5.10 -11.15 0.50
C THR A 127 4.52 -11.01 -0.90
N ILE A 128 5.29 -11.32 -1.97
CA ILE A 128 4.71 -11.51 -3.29
C ILE A 128 3.70 -12.64 -3.11
N PRO A 129 2.39 -12.36 -3.20
CA PRO A 129 1.44 -13.44 -3.28
C PRO A 129 1.75 -14.16 -4.59
N GLU A 130 1.78 -15.50 -4.58
CA GLU A 130 1.27 -16.20 -5.76
C GLU A 130 -0.02 -15.49 -6.14
N ILE A 131 -0.17 -15.12 -7.40
CA ILE A 131 -1.17 -14.17 -7.90
C ILE A 131 -2.58 -14.68 -7.58
N GLU A 132 -3.04 -14.52 -6.35
CA GLU A 132 -4.42 -14.70 -5.92
C GLU A 132 -5.05 -13.32 -5.99
N THR A 133 -5.43 -12.96 -7.21
CA THR A 133 -6.78 -12.49 -7.58
C THR A 133 -7.60 -11.68 -6.57
N PHE A 134 -7.01 -10.83 -5.73
CA PHE A 134 -7.74 -9.94 -4.82
C PHE A 134 -7.62 -8.48 -5.25
N ASN A 135 -8.11 -8.18 -6.46
CA ASN A 135 -8.65 -6.85 -6.74
C ASN A 135 -9.68 -6.90 -7.87
N LYS A 136 -10.89 -7.42 -7.57
CA LYS A 136 -12.09 -7.21 -8.38
C LYS A 136 -12.62 -5.78 -8.20
N LYS A 137 -11.80 -4.76 -8.49
CA LYS A 137 -12.32 -3.53 -9.11
C LYS A 137 -12.24 -3.79 -10.60
N LYS A 138 -13.39 -3.85 -11.28
CA LYS A 138 -13.57 -4.10 -12.73
C LYS A 138 -12.58 -3.28 -13.58
N LYS A 139 -11.35 -3.77 -13.71
CA LYS A 139 -10.40 -3.36 -14.75
C LYS A 139 -10.89 -4.11 -15.97
N THR A 140 -11.80 -3.49 -16.73
CA THR A 140 -12.20 -4.04 -18.03
C THR A 140 -10.92 -4.34 -18.79
N SER A 141 -10.70 -5.64 -18.96
CA SER A 141 -9.42 -6.20 -19.39
C SER A 141 -9.00 -5.47 -20.66
N TRP A 142 -7.78 -4.94 -20.69
CA TRP A 142 -7.25 -4.29 -21.88
C TRP A 142 -7.38 -5.20 -23.11
N ILE A 143 -7.31 -6.51 -22.89
CA ILE A 143 -7.58 -7.57 -23.88
C ILE A 143 -9.02 -7.52 -24.39
N LEU A 144 -10.02 -7.32 -23.53
CA LEU A 144 -11.43 -7.18 -23.95
C LEU A 144 -11.63 -5.92 -24.81
N ARG A 145 -10.94 -4.81 -24.49
CA ARG A 145 -10.97 -3.63 -25.37
C ARG A 145 -10.36 -3.94 -26.72
N LEU A 146 -9.25 -4.67 -26.76
CA LEU A 146 -8.58 -5.06 -27.99
C LEU A 146 -9.47 -5.97 -28.86
N ILE A 147 -10.15 -6.94 -28.25
CA ILE A 147 -11.13 -7.80 -28.92
C ILE A 147 -12.26 -6.97 -29.52
N VAL A 148 -12.83 -6.03 -28.76
CA VAL A 148 -13.89 -5.13 -29.27
C VAL A 148 -13.42 -4.30 -30.46
N HIS A 149 -12.18 -3.79 -30.46
CA HIS A 149 -11.63 -3.04 -31.59
C HIS A 149 -11.49 -3.92 -32.84
N PHE A 150 -11.05 -5.17 -32.70
CA PHE A 150 -11.00 -6.12 -33.82
C PHE A 150 -12.40 -6.40 -34.41
N PHE A 151 -13.42 -6.56 -33.56
CA PHE A 151 -14.80 -6.74 -34.02
C PHE A 151 -15.31 -5.51 -34.79
N ILE A 152 -14.98 -4.29 -34.35
CA ILE A 152 -15.38 -3.06 -35.04
C ILE A 152 -14.69 -2.94 -36.40
N ILE A 153 -13.40 -3.26 -36.48
CA ILE A 153 -12.66 -3.26 -37.75
C ILE A 153 -13.28 -4.24 -38.74
N ALA A 154 -13.65 -5.45 -38.28
CA ALA A 154 -14.32 -6.45 -39.10
C ALA A 154 -15.71 -5.97 -39.58
N LEU A 155 -16.50 -5.32 -38.71
CA LEU A 155 -17.79 -4.72 -39.08
C LEU A 155 -17.64 -3.61 -40.11
N CYS A 156 -16.63 -2.75 -39.99
CA CYS A 156 -16.32 -1.73 -40.99
C CYS A 156 -15.97 -2.36 -42.34
N GLY A 157 -15.16 -3.43 -42.35
CA GLY A 157 -14.84 -4.17 -43.57
C GLY A 157 -16.08 -4.78 -44.23
N MET A 158 -16.96 -5.40 -43.43
CA MET A 158 -18.23 -5.96 -43.91
C MET A 158 -19.19 -4.87 -44.44
N LEU A 159 -19.18 -3.68 -43.85
CA LEU A 159 -19.96 -2.54 -44.33
C LEU A 159 -19.49 -2.09 -45.73
N VAL A 160 -18.17 -2.01 -45.95
CA VAL A 160 -17.60 -1.66 -47.27
C VAL A 160 -17.96 -2.71 -48.33
N ILE A 161 -17.91 -4.00 -47.96
CA ILE A 161 -18.30 -5.10 -48.86
C ILE A 161 -19.81 -5.05 -49.16
N SER A 162 -20.65 -4.73 -48.17
CA SER A 162 -22.10 -4.62 -48.34
C SER A 162 -22.53 -3.48 -49.27
N LEU A 163 -21.72 -2.42 -49.37
CA LEU A 163 -21.92 -1.32 -50.32
C LEU A 163 -21.43 -1.65 -51.73
N SER A 164 -20.48 -2.58 -51.85
CA SER A 164 -19.82 -2.90 -53.13
C SER A 164 -20.49 -4.06 -53.88
N VAL A 165 -21.32 -4.86 -53.21
CA VAL A 165 -21.93 -6.08 -53.77
C VAL A 165 -23.43 -6.10 -53.53
N GLU A 166 -24.24 -6.01 -54.59
CA GLU A 166 -25.72 -5.95 -54.53
C GLU A 166 -26.34 -7.09 -53.72
N LYS A 167 -25.74 -8.28 -53.74
CA LYS A 167 -26.20 -9.46 -53.00
C LYS A 167 -26.17 -9.30 -51.47
N PHE A 168 -25.36 -8.36 -50.96
CA PHE A 168 -25.19 -8.10 -49.53
C PHE A 168 -25.78 -6.74 -49.08
N SER A 169 -26.47 -6.02 -49.98
CA SER A 169 -27.13 -4.73 -49.69
C SER A 169 -28.08 -4.79 -48.49
N ASN A 170 -28.78 -5.91 -48.30
CA ASN A 170 -29.69 -6.11 -47.17
C ASN A 170 -29.00 -6.16 -45.79
N LEU A 171 -27.67 -6.36 -45.74
CA LEU A 171 -26.88 -6.34 -44.51
C LEU A 171 -26.37 -4.94 -44.14
N PHE A 172 -26.52 -3.95 -45.03
CA PHE A 172 -26.06 -2.59 -44.78
C PHE A 172 -26.74 -1.94 -43.58
N PHE A 173 -28.08 -1.94 -43.56
CA PHE A 173 -28.88 -1.35 -42.49
C PHE A 173 -28.59 -1.92 -41.09
N PRO A 174 -28.54 -3.25 -40.87
CA PRO A 174 -28.24 -3.78 -39.54
C PRO A 174 -26.80 -3.50 -39.10
N ILE A 175 -25.82 -3.50 -40.02
CA ILE A 175 -24.42 -3.19 -39.68
C ILE A 175 -24.25 -1.70 -39.35
N ALA A 176 -24.89 -0.81 -40.12
CA ALA A 176 -24.87 0.62 -39.87
C ALA A 176 -25.55 0.98 -38.53
N ALA A 177 -26.68 0.35 -38.20
CA ALA A 177 -27.37 0.53 -36.92
C ALA A 177 -26.54 0.06 -35.72
N ALA A 178 -25.81 -1.05 -35.85
CA ALA A 178 -24.93 -1.55 -34.79
C ALA A 178 -23.75 -0.58 -34.52
N LEU A 179 -23.16 -0.01 -35.57
CA LEU A 179 -22.06 0.95 -35.43
C LEU A 179 -22.52 2.29 -34.84
N THR A 180 -23.69 2.81 -35.23
CA THR A 180 -24.23 4.05 -34.66
C THR A 180 -24.59 3.89 -33.19
N LEU A 181 -25.16 2.75 -32.78
CA LEU A 181 -25.41 2.44 -31.37
C LEU A 181 -24.12 2.32 -30.56
N PHE A 182 -23.07 1.70 -31.13
CA PHE A 182 -21.78 1.57 -30.46
C PHE A 182 -21.10 2.93 -30.23
N ILE A 183 -21.10 3.80 -31.24
CA ILE A 183 -20.56 5.16 -31.15
C ILE A 183 -21.38 5.99 -30.16
N GLY A 184 -22.71 5.91 -30.23
CA GLY A 184 -23.62 6.61 -29.32
C GLY A 184 -23.43 6.20 -27.85
N ALA A 185 -23.29 4.90 -27.58
CA ALA A 185 -23.00 4.39 -26.24
C ALA A 185 -21.62 4.83 -25.74
N GLY A 186 -20.62 4.89 -26.62
CA GLY A 186 -19.29 5.42 -26.32
C GLY A 186 -19.33 6.88 -25.89
N ILE A 187 -19.99 7.75 -26.67
CA ILE A 187 -20.13 9.18 -26.39
C ILE A 187 -20.94 9.40 -25.10
N TYR A 188 -22.05 8.68 -24.91
CA TYR A 188 -22.86 8.75 -23.70
C TYR A 188 -22.05 8.37 -22.44
N SER A 189 -21.27 7.30 -22.51
CA SER A 189 -20.41 6.87 -21.40
C SER A 189 -19.31 7.88 -21.07
N TYR A 190 -18.77 8.56 -22.08
CA TYR A 190 -17.76 9.61 -21.91
C TYR A 190 -18.34 10.86 -21.25
N MET A 191 -19.51 11.33 -21.72
CA MET A 191 -20.22 12.46 -21.12
C MET A 191 -20.66 12.19 -19.69
N HIS A 192 -21.17 10.99 -19.40
CA HIS A 192 -21.63 10.63 -18.05
C HIS A 192 -20.47 10.47 -17.05
N LYS A 193 -19.30 9.99 -17.51
CA LYS A 193 -18.10 9.86 -16.68
C LYS A 193 -17.41 11.21 -16.41
N SER A 194 -17.55 12.18 -17.33
CA SER A 194 -17.11 13.57 -17.11
C SER A 194 -17.94 14.30 -16.04
N ARG A 195 -19.17 13.86 -15.75
CA ARG A 195 -20.03 14.45 -14.69
C ARG A 195 -19.81 13.86 -13.30
N SER A 196 -19.24 12.66 -13.18
CA SER A 196 -19.02 11.99 -11.89
C SER A 196 -17.60 12.18 -11.34
N GLY A 197 -16.89 13.22 -11.80
CA GLY A 197 -15.51 13.54 -11.41
C GLY A 197 -15.37 14.83 -10.62
N GLN A 198 -16.47 15.42 -10.15
CA GLN A 198 -16.46 16.41 -9.07
C GLN A 198 -17.11 15.78 -7.85
N TRP A 199 -16.37 15.85 -6.74
CA TRP A 199 -16.56 15.26 -5.41
C TRP A 199 -16.03 13.83 -5.23
#